data_AF-A0A235CAI1-F1
#
_entry.id   AF-A0A235CAI1-F1
#
_cell.length_a   1.000
_cell.length_b   1.000
_cell.length_c   1.000
_cell.angle_alpha   90.00
_cell.angle_beta   90.00
_cell.angle_gamma   90.00
#
_symmetry.space_group_name_H-M   'P 1'
#
loop_
_entity.id
_entity.type
_entity.pdbx_description
1 polymer ?
#
loop_
_entity_poly.entity_id
_entity_poly.type
_entity_poly.pdbx_seq_one_letter_code
_entity_poly.pdbx_strand_id
1 'polypeptide(L)'
;MSKSSDSSRWVLWLAGAVALVLLAMIAGHFLMGGSQMWGGMPHDRALSAQGQAAYGEYCASCHGAELKGTHQGPPFIHKVYEPSHHGDEAFYRAAANGVRAHHWRFGDMPPVEGISRDELSYIIGYVREQQRRNGID
;
A
#
# COMPACT_ATOMS: atom_id res chain seq x y z
N MET A 1 38.22 26.55 -52.61
CA MET A 1 38.29 26.07 -51.21
C MET A 1 37.03 25.26 -50.89
N SER A 2 37.13 23.93 -50.78
CA SER A 2 36.07 23.09 -50.21
C SER A 2 36.55 22.54 -48.87
N LYS A 3 35.87 22.93 -47.78
CA LYS A 3 36.06 22.30 -46.47
C LYS A 3 35.11 21.12 -46.43
N SER A 4 35.61 19.90 -46.64
CA SER A 4 34.83 18.70 -46.35
C SER A 4 34.66 18.61 -44.83
N SER A 5 33.54 19.10 -44.32
CA SER A 5 33.17 18.86 -42.92
C SER A 5 32.89 17.37 -42.76
N ASP A 6 33.71 16.74 -41.94
CA ASP A 6 33.74 15.32 -41.62
C ASP A 6 32.44 14.88 -40.92
N SER A 7 31.42 14.59 -41.73
CA SER A 7 30.07 14.20 -41.30
C SER A 7 30.08 12.91 -40.48
N SER A 8 31.05 12.04 -40.70
CA SER A 8 31.25 10.80 -39.94
C SER A 8 31.63 11.06 -38.49
N ARG A 9 32.38 12.14 -38.20
CA ARG A 9 32.75 12.48 -36.81
C ARG A 9 31.54 12.89 -35.97
N TRP A 10 30.60 13.65 -36.54
CA TRP A 10 29.40 14.08 -35.80
C TRP A 10 28.46 12.91 -35.48
N VAL A 11 28.36 11.93 -36.38
CA VAL A 11 27.59 10.69 -36.14
C VAL A 11 28.19 9.88 -34.98
N LEU A 12 29.51 9.78 -34.91
CA LEU A 12 30.19 9.09 -33.81
C LEU A 12 30.01 9.81 -32.47
N TRP A 13 30.05 11.15 -32.47
CA TRP A 13 29.78 11.95 -31.27
C TRP A 13 28.34 11.80 -30.77
N LEU A 14 27.35 11.81 -31.68
CA LEU A 14 25.95 11.59 -31.33
C LEU A 14 25.71 10.18 -30.79
N ALA A 15 26.25 9.16 -31.45
CA ALA A 15 26.12 7.77 -31.00
C ALA A 15 26.75 7.57 -29.62
N GLY A 16 27.93 8.15 -29.37
CA GLY A 16 28.58 8.11 -28.07
C GLY A 16 27.79 8.81 -26.96
N ALA A 17 27.21 9.99 -27.25
CA ALA A 17 26.39 10.72 -26.30
C ALA A 17 25.11 9.95 -25.93
N VAL A 18 24.44 9.35 -26.91
CA VAL A 18 23.23 8.53 -26.68
C VAL A 18 23.57 7.30 -25.84
N ALA A 19 24.66 6.60 -26.13
CA ALA A 19 25.10 5.45 -25.35
C ALA A 19 25.40 5.80 -23.88
N LEU A 20 26.03 6.97 -23.63
CA LEU A 20 26.31 7.48 -22.29
C LEU A 20 25.04 7.80 -21.49
N VAL A 21 24.04 8.41 -22.12
CA VAL A 21 22.74 8.71 -21.49
C VAL A 21 22.00 7.42 -21.14
N LEU A 22 21.97 6.43 -22.06
CA LEU A 22 21.33 5.14 -21.80
C LEU A 22 22.02 4.37 -20.66
N LEU A 23 23.34 4.35 -20.63
CA LEU A 23 24.10 3.74 -19.53
C LEU A 23 23.83 4.42 -18.18
N ALA A 24 23.74 5.76 -18.15
CA ALA A 24 23.42 6.51 -16.94
C ALA A 24 21.99 6.22 -16.45
N MET A 25 21.01 6.08 -17.34
CA MET A 25 19.63 5.72 -16.97
C MET A 25 19.53 4.29 -16.42
N ILE A 26 20.24 3.34 -17.05
CA ILE A 26 20.30 1.94 -16.57
C ILE A 26 20.99 1.88 -15.20
N ALA A 27 22.16 2.52 -15.05
CA ALA A 27 22.87 2.58 -13.78
C ALA A 27 22.04 3.26 -12.69
N GLY A 28 21.31 4.34 -13.02
CA GLY A 28 20.39 4.99 -12.11
C GLY A 28 19.29 4.05 -11.61
N HIS A 29 18.75 3.20 -12.48
CA HIS A 29 17.73 2.20 -12.09
C HIS A 29 18.25 1.18 -11.06
N PHE A 30 19.51 0.73 -11.22
CA PHE A 30 20.12 -0.22 -10.29
C PHE A 30 20.64 0.43 -9.01
N LEU A 31 21.14 1.67 -9.06
CA LEU A 31 21.70 2.38 -7.91
C LEU A 31 20.63 3.04 -7.02
N MET A 32 19.49 3.43 -7.58
CA MET A 32 18.41 4.10 -6.84
C MET A 32 17.30 3.15 -6.38
N GLY A 33 17.54 1.83 -6.36
CA GLY A 33 16.58 0.87 -5.82
C GLY A 33 15.31 0.74 -6.68
N GLY A 34 15.45 0.43 -7.97
CA GLY A 34 14.36 0.20 -8.92
C GLY A 34 13.48 -1.04 -8.65
N SER A 35 13.13 -1.32 -7.39
CA SER A 35 12.24 -2.40 -6.97
C SER A 35 10.91 -1.92 -6.36
N GLN A 36 10.66 -0.61 -6.26
CA GLN A 36 9.47 -0.08 -5.57
C GLN A 36 8.25 0.17 -6.43
N MET A 37 8.23 -0.22 -7.71
CA MET A 37 7.02 -0.01 -8.53
C MET A 37 5.99 -1.14 -8.43
N TRP A 38 6.31 -2.25 -7.75
CA TRP A 38 5.40 -3.40 -7.50
C TRP A 38 5.39 -3.88 -6.04
N GLY A 39 6.17 -3.22 -5.15
CA GLY A 39 6.25 -3.51 -3.71
C GLY A 39 5.02 -2.99 -2.96
N GLY A 40 3.85 -3.56 -3.24
CA GLY A 40 2.58 -3.12 -2.66
C GLY A 40 1.38 -4.01 -3.05
N MET A 41 1.62 -5.19 -3.64
CA MET A 41 0.54 -6.14 -3.86
C MET A 41 0.10 -6.75 -2.51
N PRO A 42 -1.21 -6.98 -2.27
CA PRO A 42 -1.79 -7.41 -1.00
C PRO A 42 -1.44 -8.85 -0.55
N HIS A 43 -0.30 -9.39 -1.00
CA HIS A 43 0.13 -10.77 -0.81
C HIS A 43 1.63 -10.93 -0.46
N ASP A 44 2.39 -9.85 -0.23
CA ASP A 44 3.71 -10.02 0.36
C ASP A 44 3.57 -10.44 1.83
N ARG A 45 4.11 -11.62 2.19
CA ARG A 45 4.08 -12.16 3.55
C ARG A 45 4.73 -11.20 4.55
N ALA A 46 5.75 -10.46 4.15
CA ALA A 46 6.40 -9.48 5.02
C ALA A 46 5.50 -8.27 5.29
N LEU A 47 4.71 -7.83 4.31
CA LEU A 47 3.71 -6.77 4.48
C LEU A 47 2.53 -7.24 5.34
N SER A 48 2.11 -8.50 5.19
CA SER A 48 1.07 -9.11 6.02
C SER A 48 1.46 -9.16 7.50
N ALA A 49 2.70 -9.58 7.81
CA ALA A 49 3.18 -9.62 9.19
C ALA A 49 3.27 -8.22 9.83
N GLN A 50 3.71 -7.20 9.08
CA GLN A 50 3.69 -5.81 9.52
C GLN A 50 2.26 -5.33 9.77
N GLY A 51 1.34 -5.64 8.86
CA GLY A 51 -0.08 -5.32 9.00
C GLY A 51 -0.72 -5.95 10.22
N GLN A 52 -0.39 -7.21 10.53
CA GLN A 52 -0.87 -7.90 11.72
C GLN A 52 -0.35 -7.23 13.01
N ALA A 53 0.94 -6.88 13.05
CA ALA A 53 1.53 -6.21 14.20
C ALA A 53 0.89 -4.83 14.45
N ALA A 54 0.80 -3.99 13.41
CA ALA A 54 0.15 -2.69 13.49
C ALA A 54 -1.34 -2.82 13.86
N TYR A 55 -2.05 -3.82 13.32
CA TYR A 55 -3.44 -4.08 13.70
C TYR A 55 -3.58 -4.41 15.20
N GLY A 56 -2.65 -5.20 15.73
CA GLY A 56 -2.57 -5.52 17.15
C GLY A 56 -2.44 -4.27 18.04
N GLU A 57 -1.61 -3.33 17.61
CA GLU A 57 -1.35 -2.08 18.32
C GLU A 57 -2.53 -1.11 18.26
N TYR A 58 -3.06 -0.86 17.07
CA TYR A 58 -4.01 0.24 16.85
C TYR A 58 -5.49 -0.18 16.87
N CYS A 59 -5.82 -1.45 16.62
CA CYS A 59 -7.20 -1.84 16.29
C CYS A 59 -7.76 -2.99 17.15
N ALA A 60 -6.90 -3.92 17.58
CA ALA A 60 -7.32 -5.18 18.16
C ALA A 60 -8.03 -5.07 19.52
N SER A 61 -7.78 -3.99 20.27
CA SER A 61 -8.45 -3.73 21.55
C SER A 61 -9.98 -3.64 21.41
N CYS A 62 -10.46 -3.09 20.28
CA CYS A 62 -11.89 -2.96 19.98
C CYS A 62 -12.39 -4.02 18.99
N HIS A 63 -11.63 -4.29 17.92
CA HIS A 63 -12.05 -5.18 16.83
C HIS A 63 -11.63 -6.65 17.04
N GLY A 64 -10.92 -6.94 18.12
CA GLY A 64 -10.48 -8.27 18.53
C GLY A 64 -9.21 -8.72 17.82
N ALA A 65 -8.32 -9.40 18.54
CA ALA A 65 -7.04 -9.89 17.99
C ALA A 65 -7.21 -10.80 16.75
N GLU A 66 -8.34 -11.49 16.61
CA GLU A 66 -8.64 -12.35 15.47
C GLU A 66 -9.62 -11.70 14.46
N LEU A 67 -9.83 -10.38 14.52
CA LEU A 67 -10.76 -9.64 13.66
C LEU A 67 -12.23 -10.07 13.78
N LYS A 68 -12.57 -10.82 14.83
CA LYS A 68 -13.93 -11.35 15.11
C LYS A 68 -14.77 -10.43 15.98
N GLY A 69 -14.29 -9.22 16.25
CA GLY A 69 -14.96 -8.25 17.10
C GLY A 69 -14.78 -8.56 18.58
N THR A 70 -15.27 -7.64 19.40
CA THR A 70 -15.38 -7.79 20.85
C THR A 70 -16.72 -7.22 21.31
N HIS A 71 -16.92 -7.07 22.62
CA HIS A 71 -18.04 -6.28 23.14
C HIS A 71 -17.92 -4.77 22.87
N GLN A 72 -16.75 -4.29 22.43
CA GLN A 72 -16.47 -2.87 22.17
C GLN A 72 -16.55 -2.49 20.69
N GLY A 73 -16.43 -3.46 19.78
CA GLY A 73 -16.34 -3.15 18.35
C GLY A 73 -16.68 -4.33 17.44
N PRO A 74 -17.07 -4.05 16.19
CA PRO A 74 -17.55 -5.05 15.25
C PRO A 74 -16.43 -5.94 14.68
N PRO A 75 -16.77 -7.14 14.18
CA PRO A 75 -15.85 -7.99 13.44
C PRO A 75 -15.51 -7.41 12.07
N PHE A 76 -14.23 -7.46 11.66
CA PHE A 76 -13.86 -7.25 10.26
C PHE A 76 -14.02 -8.52 9.41
N ILE A 77 -14.10 -9.71 10.03
CA ILE A 77 -14.54 -10.94 9.36
C ILE A 77 -16.07 -10.96 9.29
N HIS A 78 -16.62 -10.09 8.45
CA HIS A 78 -18.05 -9.99 8.18
C HIS A 78 -18.28 -9.40 6.80
N LYS A 79 -19.30 -9.91 6.09
CA LYS A 79 -19.60 -9.52 4.70
C LYS A 79 -19.86 -8.01 4.52
N VAL A 80 -20.37 -7.34 5.55
CA VAL A 80 -20.55 -5.87 5.51
C VAL A 80 -19.26 -5.13 5.17
N TYR A 81 -18.10 -5.67 5.57
CA TYR A 81 -16.80 -5.06 5.32
C TYR A 81 -16.12 -5.58 4.06
N GLU A 82 -16.83 -6.30 3.18
CA GLU A 82 -16.26 -6.75 1.91
C GLU A 82 -15.86 -5.55 1.03
N PRO A 83 -14.83 -5.67 0.17
CA PRO A 83 -14.33 -4.58 -0.66
C PRO A 83 -15.38 -3.84 -1.49
N SER A 84 -16.43 -4.52 -1.95
CA SER A 84 -17.50 -3.91 -2.74
C SER A 84 -18.48 -3.05 -1.92
N HIS A 85 -18.54 -3.25 -0.59
CA HIS A 85 -19.42 -2.51 0.32
C HIS A 85 -18.64 -1.49 1.17
N HIS A 86 -17.57 -1.92 1.84
CA HIS A 86 -16.61 -1.03 2.52
C HIS A 86 -15.23 -1.23 1.90
N GLY A 87 -14.98 -0.54 0.79
CA GLY A 87 -13.66 -0.53 0.14
C GLY A 87 -12.57 0.08 1.02
N ASP A 88 -11.32 0.00 0.57
CA ASP A 88 -10.14 0.37 1.38
C ASP A 88 -10.15 1.84 1.83
N GLU A 89 -10.64 2.75 1.00
CA GLU A 89 -10.83 4.16 1.37
C GLU A 89 -11.82 4.36 2.53
N ALA A 90 -12.73 3.43 2.78
CA ALA A 90 -13.57 3.49 3.97
C ALA A 90 -12.74 3.26 5.25
N PHE A 91 -11.75 2.36 5.21
CA PHE A 91 -10.85 2.11 6.34
C PHE A 91 -9.94 3.33 6.59
N TYR A 92 -9.37 3.92 5.53
CA TYR A 92 -8.59 5.16 5.65
C TYR A 92 -9.39 6.28 6.30
N ARG A 93 -10.62 6.54 5.82
CA ARG A 93 -11.46 7.59 6.39
C ARG A 93 -11.91 7.29 7.82
N ALA A 94 -12.22 6.02 8.12
CA ALA A 94 -12.65 5.60 9.45
C ALA A 94 -11.55 5.81 10.49
N ALA A 95 -10.31 5.39 10.18
CA ALA A 95 -9.19 5.60 11.10
C ALA A 95 -8.87 7.10 11.25
N ALA A 96 -8.88 7.87 10.16
CA ALA A 96 -8.52 9.29 10.21
C ALA A 96 -9.56 10.18 10.91
N ASN A 97 -10.86 9.88 10.75
CA ASN A 97 -11.94 10.78 11.18
C ASN A 97 -12.92 10.16 12.19
N GLY A 98 -12.76 8.88 12.52
CA GLY A 98 -13.78 8.12 13.22
C GLY A 98 -15.01 7.82 12.34
N VAL A 99 -15.98 7.13 12.92
CA VAL A 99 -17.21 6.69 12.24
C VAL A 99 -18.39 6.82 13.19
N ARG A 100 -19.49 7.40 12.71
CA ARG A 100 -20.76 7.35 13.44
C ARG A 100 -21.39 5.97 13.33
N ALA A 101 -21.93 5.46 14.43
CA ALA A 101 -22.58 4.15 14.45
C ALA A 101 -23.70 4.08 13.40
N HIS A 102 -23.69 3.03 12.55
CA HIS A 102 -24.74 2.82 11.54
C HIS A 102 -25.06 1.35 11.25
N HIS A 103 -24.08 0.43 11.25
CA HIS A 103 -24.34 -1.01 11.05
C HIS A 103 -24.50 -1.81 12.35
N TRP A 104 -23.89 -1.32 13.42
CA TRP A 104 -23.81 -2.02 14.70
C TRP A 104 -24.16 -1.08 15.85
N ARG A 105 -24.42 -1.66 17.02
CA ARG A 105 -24.78 -0.93 18.25
C ARG A 105 -23.62 -0.83 19.25
N PHE A 106 -22.40 -0.59 18.76
CA PHE A 106 -21.21 -0.39 19.60
C PHE A 106 -20.99 1.08 20.01
N GLY A 107 -21.69 2.01 19.36
CA GLY A 107 -21.42 3.44 19.47
C GLY A 107 -20.48 3.91 18.36
N ASP A 108 -20.10 5.18 18.44
CA ASP A 108 -19.21 5.80 17.46
C ASP A 108 -17.78 5.27 17.63
N MET A 109 -17.11 5.02 16.50
CA MET A 109 -15.68 4.75 16.48
C MET A 109 -14.93 6.08 16.51
N PRO A 110 -14.03 6.34 17.47
CA PRO A 110 -13.20 7.54 17.45
C PRO A 110 -12.13 7.47 16.36
N PRO A 111 -11.55 8.62 15.94
CA PRO A 111 -10.31 8.64 15.18
C PRO A 111 -9.22 7.84 15.90
N VAL A 112 -8.36 7.18 15.14
CA VAL A 112 -7.20 6.45 15.65
C VAL A 112 -6.01 7.41 15.65
N GLU A 113 -5.54 7.81 16.83
CA GLU A 113 -4.41 8.71 16.97
C GLU A 113 -3.07 8.01 16.72
N GLY A 114 -2.10 8.73 16.17
CA GLY A 114 -0.72 8.25 16.01
C GLY A 114 -0.45 7.30 14.85
N ILE A 115 -1.49 6.72 14.23
CA ILE A 115 -1.32 5.82 13.09
C ILE A 115 -0.95 6.57 11.81
N SER A 116 0.10 6.12 11.13
CA SER A 116 0.48 6.63 9.81
C SER A 116 -0.36 6.01 8.69
N ARG A 117 -0.38 6.66 7.52
CA ARG A 117 -1.07 6.12 6.34
C ARG A 117 -0.44 4.81 5.85
N ASP A 118 0.88 4.66 5.98
CA ASP A 118 1.60 3.46 5.56
C ASP A 118 1.27 2.28 6.47
N GLU A 119 1.28 2.47 7.80
CA GLU A 119 0.82 1.45 8.76
C GLU A 119 -0.62 1.03 8.48
N LEU A 120 -1.50 2.00 8.21
CA LEU A 120 -2.89 1.71 7.88
C LEU A 120 -3.03 0.94 6.56
N SER A 121 -2.17 1.19 5.58
CA SER A 121 -2.13 0.40 4.34
C SER A 121 -1.78 -1.07 4.60
N TYR A 122 -0.84 -1.32 5.50
CA TYR A 122 -0.46 -2.67 5.91
C TYR A 122 -1.59 -3.35 6.67
N ILE A 123 -2.25 -2.63 7.59
CA ILE A 123 -3.43 -3.13 8.31
C ILE A 123 -4.54 -3.52 7.34
N ILE A 124 -4.87 -2.68 6.36
CA ILE A 124 -5.89 -2.98 5.35
C ILE A 124 -5.50 -4.25 4.59
N GLY A 125 -4.26 -4.36 4.14
CA GLY A 125 -3.75 -5.57 3.49
C GLY A 125 -3.95 -6.83 4.34
N TYR A 126 -3.61 -6.76 5.63
CA TYR A 126 -3.84 -7.84 6.59
C TYR A 126 -5.32 -8.19 6.75
N VAL A 127 -6.20 -7.19 6.94
CA VAL A 127 -7.66 -7.39 7.04
C VAL A 127 -8.20 -8.09 5.79
N ARG A 128 -7.81 -7.62 4.59
CA ARG A 128 -8.23 -8.23 3.32
C ARG A 128 -7.75 -9.66 3.19
N GLU A 129 -6.52 -9.94 3.58
CA GLU A 129 -6.03 -11.31 3.59
C GLU A 129 -6.86 -12.21 4.51
N GLN A 130 -7.17 -11.76 5.73
CA GLN A 130 -7.99 -12.54 6.64
C GLN A 130 -9.43 -12.71 6.13
N GLN A 131 -10.02 -11.68 5.50
CA GLN A 131 -11.33 -11.78 4.86
C GLN A 131 -11.36 -12.86 3.77
N ARG A 132 -10.39 -12.86 2.84
CA ARG A 132 -10.27 -13.89 1.79
C ARG A 132 -10.13 -15.29 2.37
N ARG A 133 -9.31 -15.46 3.42
CA ARG A 133 -9.15 -16.74 4.14
C ARG A 133 -10.46 -17.24 4.77
N ASN A 134 -11.42 -16.35 5.01
CA ASN A 134 -12.74 -16.65 5.54
C ASN A 134 -13.85 -16.56 4.47
N GLY A 135 -13.50 -16.53 3.18
CA GLY A 135 -14.46 -16.54 2.07
C GLY A 135 -15.22 -15.23 1.86
N ILE A 136 -14.60 -14.10 2.19
CA ILE A 136 -15.14 -12.75 1.98
C ILE A 136 -14.24 -12.02 0.98
N ASP A 137 -14.80 -11.67 -0.19
CA ASP A 137 -14.09 -11.10 -1.34
C ASP A 137 -14.77 -9.83 -1.88
#